data_AF-A0A5R2MUY5-F1
#
_entry.id   AF-A0A5R2MUY5-F1
#
_cell.length_a   1.000
_cell.length_b   1.000
_cell.length_c   1.000
_cell.angle_alpha   90.00
_cell.angle_beta   90.00
_cell.angle_gamma   90.00
#
_symmetry.space_group_name_H-M   'P 1'
#
loop_
_entity.id
_entity.type
_entity.pdbx_description
1 polymer ?
#
loop_
_entity_poly.entity_id
_entity_poly.type
_entity_poly.pdbx_seq_one_letter_code
_entity_poly.pdbx_strand_id
1 'polypeptide(L)'
;VATKYGPLKTDHILFIASGAFHVSKPSDLLPELQGRLPIRVELRALEKEDFVRILTETEASLIKQYIALMKTEGVELTFTDDAIDSLAGVAVDLNASIENIGARR
;
A
#
# COMPACT_ATOMS: atom_id res chain seq x y z
N VAL A 1 26.26 -15.59 1.91
CA VAL A 1 26.63 -14.17 2.14
C VAL A 1 27.35 -14.05 3.47
N ALA A 2 28.54 -13.45 3.51
CA ALA A 2 29.24 -13.21 4.77
C ALA A 2 28.63 -11.98 5.47
N THR A 3 28.34 -12.11 6.77
CA THR A 3 27.82 -11.02 7.60
C THR A 3 28.67 -10.87 8.86
N LYS A 4 28.52 -9.76 9.60
CA LYS A 4 29.16 -9.55 10.90
C LYS A 4 28.77 -10.57 11.98
N TYR A 5 27.70 -11.35 11.76
CA TYR A 5 27.21 -12.39 12.67
C TYR A 5 27.54 -13.81 12.19
N GLY A 6 28.33 -13.94 11.10
CA GLY A 6 28.67 -15.22 10.50
C GLY A 6 28.10 -15.41 9.08
N PRO A 7 28.32 -16.58 8.48
CA PRO A 7 27.86 -16.88 7.13
C PRO A 7 26.34 -17.14 7.09
N LEU A 8 25.65 -16.44 6.20
CA LEU A 8 24.22 -16.60 5.91
C LEU A 8 24.02 -17.35 4.59
N LYS A 9 23.19 -18.40 4.61
CA LYS A 9 22.67 -19.08 3.41
C LYS A 9 21.31 -18.50 3.04
N THR A 10 21.08 -18.22 1.75
CA THR A 10 19.87 -17.54 1.27
C THR A 10 18.93 -18.48 0.50
N ASP A 11 19.23 -19.78 0.47
CA ASP A 11 18.54 -20.81 -0.31
C ASP A 11 17.04 -20.92 -0.03
N HIS A 12 16.61 -20.54 1.19
CA HIS A 12 15.22 -20.61 1.64
C HIS A 12 14.63 -19.25 2.05
N ILE A 13 15.26 -18.14 1.63
CA ILE A 13 14.68 -16.82 1.83
C ILE A 13 13.56 -16.62 0.80
N LEU A 14 12.38 -16.18 1.26
CA LEU A 14 11.30 -15.74 0.38
C LEU A 14 11.66 -14.38 -0.21
N PHE A 15 11.64 -14.29 -1.54
CA PHE A 15 11.83 -13.04 -2.25
C PHE A 15 10.49 -12.56 -2.80
N ILE A 16 10.18 -11.27 -2.58
CA ILE A 16 9.03 -10.59 -3.17
C ILE A 16 9.58 -9.41 -3.96
N ALA A 17 9.31 -9.39 -5.26
CA ALA A 17 9.62 -8.28 -6.14
C ALA A 17 8.33 -7.57 -6.54
N SER A 18 8.31 -6.24 -6.41
CA SER A 18 7.19 -5.39 -6.83
C SER A 18 7.67 -4.36 -7.83
N GLY A 19 6.82 -4.01 -8.80
CA GLY A 19 7.10 -2.95 -9.76
C GLY A 19 5.84 -2.56 -10.51
N ALA A 20 5.81 -1.32 -11.01
CA ALA A 20 4.69 -0.83 -11.82
C ALA A 20 4.73 -1.35 -13.26
N PHE A 21 5.92 -1.73 -13.76
CA PHE A 21 6.11 -2.33 -15.10
C PHE A 21 5.45 -1.52 -16.25
N HIS A 22 5.39 -0.18 -16.12
CA HIS A 22 4.79 0.68 -17.15
C HIS A 22 5.62 0.75 -18.44
N VAL A 23 6.96 0.64 -18.33
CA VAL A 23 7.92 0.77 -19.44
C VAL A 23 8.60 -0.55 -19.83
N SER A 24 8.49 -1.58 -18.99
CA SER A 24 9.07 -2.90 -19.22
C SER A 24 8.13 -3.99 -18.72
N LYS A 25 8.26 -5.20 -19.24
CA LYS A 25 7.47 -6.36 -18.82
C LYS A 25 8.31 -7.32 -18.00
N PRO A 26 7.70 -8.17 -17.15
CA PRO A 26 8.43 -9.24 -16.46
C PRO A 26 9.20 -10.19 -17.40
N SER A 27 8.78 -10.31 -18.67
CA SER A 27 9.49 -11.07 -19.72
C SER A 27 10.83 -10.48 -20.11
N ASP A 28 11.07 -9.19 -19.82
CA ASP A 28 12.28 -8.46 -20.19
C ASP A 28 13.39 -8.63 -19.13
N LEU A 29 13.08 -9.33 -18.02
CA LEU A 29 14.05 -9.69 -16.99
C LEU A 29 14.99 -10.79 -17.48
N LEU A 30 16.18 -10.89 -16.89
CA LEU A 30 17.12 -11.99 -17.15
C LEU A 30 16.42 -13.35 -16.94
N PRO A 31 16.64 -14.35 -17.83
CA PRO A 31 15.99 -15.67 -17.74
C PRO A 31 16.12 -16.34 -16.37
N GLU A 32 17.27 -16.18 -15.70
CA GLU A 32 17.55 -16.74 -14.38
C GLU A 32 16.65 -16.15 -13.29
N LEU A 33 16.29 -14.86 -13.39
CA LEU A 33 15.37 -14.21 -12.47
C LEU A 33 13.93 -14.61 -12.75
N GLN A 34 13.56 -14.78 -14.02
CA GLN A 34 12.22 -15.24 -14.38
C GLN A 34 11.93 -16.63 -13.77
N GLY A 35 12.90 -17.55 -13.82
CA GLY A 35 12.79 -18.88 -13.21
C GLY A 35 12.73 -18.86 -11.67
N ARG A 36 13.27 -17.81 -11.03
CA ARG A 36 13.23 -17.62 -9.57
C ARG A 36 12.01 -16.85 -9.07
N LEU A 37 11.18 -16.34 -9.96
CA LEU A 37 9.92 -15.65 -9.67
C LEU A 37 8.72 -16.41 -10.29
N PRO A 38 8.44 -17.65 -9.84
CA PRO A 38 7.41 -18.50 -10.44
C PRO A 38 5.99 -18.04 -10.13
N ILE A 39 5.78 -17.41 -8.97
CA ILE A 39 4.47 -16.88 -8.56
C ILE A 39 4.38 -15.43 -9.04
N ARG A 40 3.33 -15.13 -9.79
CA ARG A 40 3.06 -13.78 -10.30
C ARG A 40 1.63 -13.41 -9.94
N VAL A 41 1.47 -12.19 -9.45
CA VAL A 41 0.18 -11.60 -9.13
C VAL A 41 0.18 -10.15 -9.59
N GLU A 42 -0.93 -9.70 -10.13
CA GLU A 42 -1.15 -8.32 -10.54
C GLU A 42 -2.17 -7.70 -9.59
N LEU A 43 -1.84 -6.53 -9.05
CA LEU A 43 -2.72 -5.79 -8.15
C LEU A 43 -3.51 -4.77 -8.97
N ARG A 44 -4.82 -4.71 -8.76
CA ARG A 44 -5.66 -3.69 -9.37
C ARG A 44 -5.45 -2.32 -8.70
N ALA A 45 -5.73 -1.26 -9.44
CA ALA A 45 -5.80 0.09 -8.89
C ALA A 45 -6.93 0.19 -7.83
N LEU A 46 -6.77 1.14 -6.92
CA LEU A 46 -7.74 1.43 -5.87
C LEU A 46 -8.82 2.37 -6.39
N GLU A 47 -10.06 2.06 -6.06
CA GLU A 47 -11.25 2.86 -6.34
C GLU A 47 -11.72 3.57 -5.06
N LYS A 48 -12.66 4.52 -5.18
CA LYS A 48 -13.15 5.32 -4.04
C LYS A 48 -13.62 4.45 -2.88
N GLU A 49 -14.34 3.39 -3.19
CA GLU A 49 -14.84 2.42 -2.23
C GLU A 49 -13.70 1.74 -1.47
N ASP A 50 -12.57 1.46 -2.14
CA ASP A 50 -11.40 0.90 -1.46
C ASP A 50 -10.78 1.90 -0.49
N PHE A 51 -10.75 3.20 -0.80
CA PHE A 51 -10.28 4.24 0.12
C PHE A 51 -11.17 4.32 1.36
N VAL A 52 -12.49 4.27 1.21
CA VAL A 52 -13.43 4.21 2.35
C VAL A 52 -13.13 3.01 3.24
N ARG A 53 -12.90 1.83 2.63
CA ARG A 53 -12.55 0.61 3.37
C ARG A 53 -11.18 0.71 4.05
N ILE A 54 -10.19 1.30 3.40
CA ILE A 54 -8.87 1.56 4.00
C ILE A 54 -9.01 2.45 5.24
N LEU A 55 -9.87 3.47 5.19
CA LEU A 55 -10.10 4.40 6.29
C LEU A 55 -10.93 3.82 7.44
N THR A 56 -11.74 2.78 7.22
CA THR A 56 -12.70 2.25 8.22
C THR A 56 -12.38 0.82 8.70
N GLU A 57 -12.07 -0.09 7.78
CA GLU A 57 -11.90 -1.52 8.07
C GLU A 57 -10.52 -1.87 8.61
N THR A 58 -9.48 -1.11 8.24
CA THR A 58 -8.11 -1.42 8.68
C THR A 58 -7.98 -1.27 10.20
N GLU A 59 -7.24 -2.20 10.83
CA GLU A 59 -7.12 -2.28 12.29
C GLU A 59 -6.60 -0.97 12.89
N ALA A 60 -5.55 -0.42 12.28
CA ALA A 60 -4.96 0.86 12.62
C ALA A 60 -5.16 1.90 11.49
N SER A 61 -6.42 2.12 11.09
CA SER A 61 -6.73 3.12 10.06
C SER A 61 -6.34 4.54 10.50
N LEU A 62 -6.12 5.44 9.53
CA LEU A 62 -5.80 6.84 9.83
C LEU A 62 -6.88 7.49 10.71
N ILE A 63 -8.16 7.20 10.46
CA ILE A 63 -9.27 7.69 11.28
C ILE A 63 -9.11 7.24 12.74
N LYS A 64 -8.89 5.95 12.97
CA LYS A 64 -8.71 5.41 14.34
C LYS A 64 -7.49 6.04 15.01
N GLN A 65 -6.40 6.23 14.26
CA GLN A 65 -5.21 6.92 14.75
C GLN A 65 -5.52 8.37 15.16
N TYR A 66 -6.23 9.14 14.32
CA TYR A 66 -6.58 10.53 14.64
C TYR A 66 -7.56 10.65 15.80
N ILE A 67 -8.55 9.76 15.92
CA ILE A 67 -9.44 9.72 17.08
C ILE A 67 -8.64 9.46 18.36
N ALA A 68 -7.70 8.50 18.33
CA ALA A 68 -6.85 8.19 19.47
C ALA A 68 -5.90 9.35 19.82
N LEU A 69 -5.31 10.01 18.82
CA LEU A 69 -4.44 11.18 18.99
C LEU A 69 -5.20 12.37 19.58
N MET A 70 -6.39 12.70 19.07
CA MET A 70 -7.17 13.83 19.63
C MET A 70 -7.65 13.54 21.06
N LYS A 71 -7.93 12.27 21.37
CA LYS A 71 -8.30 11.86 22.72
C LYS A 71 -7.19 12.11 23.74
N THR A 72 -5.91 12.13 23.35
CA THR A 72 -4.82 12.48 24.30
C THR A 72 -4.89 13.93 24.76
N GLU A 73 -5.45 14.80 23.93
CA GLU A 73 -5.71 16.21 24.25
C GLU A 73 -7.07 16.43 24.93
N GLY A 74 -7.79 15.36 25.27
CA GLY A 74 -9.14 15.43 25.83
C GLY A 74 -10.23 15.83 24.82
N VAL A 75 -9.94 15.74 23.53
CA VAL A 75 -10.89 16.06 22.45
C VAL A 75 -11.56 14.80 21.93
N GLU A 76 -12.89 14.79 21.91
CA GLU A 76 -13.68 13.72 21.29
C GLU A 76 -13.90 14.04 19.81
N LEU A 77 -13.37 13.18 18.94
CA LEU A 77 -13.46 13.33 17.49
C LEU A 77 -14.33 12.20 16.91
N THR A 78 -15.30 12.58 16.08
CA THR A 78 -16.19 11.65 15.37
C THR A 78 -16.18 11.97 13.89
N PHE A 79 -15.95 10.96 13.06
CA PHE A 79 -16.11 11.05 11.61
C PHE A 79 -17.45 10.43 11.22
N THR A 80 -18.27 11.17 10.47
CA THR A 80 -19.50 10.65 9.88
C THR A 80 -19.19 9.89 8.59
N ASP A 81 -20.06 8.97 8.20
CA ASP A 81 -19.89 8.19 6.97
C ASP A 81 -19.77 9.10 5.73
N ASP A 82 -20.58 10.16 5.64
CA ASP A 82 -20.52 11.16 4.56
C ASP A 82 -19.17 11.90 4.53
N ALA A 83 -18.57 12.18 5.70
CA ALA A 83 -17.25 12.82 5.76
C ALA A 83 -16.15 11.89 5.26
N ILE A 84 -16.24 10.59 5.59
CA ILE A 84 -15.29 9.57 5.12
C ILE A 84 -15.42 9.39 3.60
N ASP A 85 -16.65 9.33 3.09
CA ASP A 85 -16.92 9.24 1.66
C ASP A 85 -16.38 10.47 0.90
N SER A 86 -16.56 11.67 1.47
CA SER A 86 -16.02 12.90 0.91
C SER A 86 -14.49 12.90 0.90
N LEU A 87 -13.83 12.49 1.99
CA LEU A 87 -12.37 12.34 2.06
C LEU A 87 -11.84 11.38 1.00
N ALA A 88 -12.49 10.22 0.85
CA ALA A 88 -12.12 9.24 -0.17
C ALA A 88 -12.30 9.79 -1.59
N GLY A 89 -13.39 10.53 -1.85
CA GLY A 89 -13.63 11.19 -3.14
C GLY A 89 -12.53 12.18 -3.49
N VAL A 90 -12.18 13.07 -2.55
CA VAL A 90 -11.10 14.05 -2.75
C VAL A 90 -9.77 13.37 -3.06
N ALA A 91 -9.44 12.28 -2.37
CA ALA A 91 -8.20 11.55 -2.62
C ALA A 91 -8.15 10.94 -4.04
N VAL A 92 -9.26 10.36 -4.50
CA VAL A 92 -9.37 9.80 -5.86
C VAL A 92 -9.28 10.90 -6.92
N ASP A 93 -9.99 12.01 -6.74
CA ASP A 93 -10.00 13.13 -7.67
C ASP A 93 -8.61 13.77 -7.83
N LEU A 94 -7.87 13.92 -6.71
CA LEU A 94 -6.50 14.44 -6.74
C LEU A 94 -5.50 13.47 -7.38
N ASN A 95 -5.69 12.16 -7.19
CA ASN A 95 -4.90 11.15 -7.88
C ASN A 95 -5.15 11.16 -9.40
N ALA A 96 -6.36 11.49 -9.84
CA ALA A 96 -6.68 11.61 -11.26
C ALA A 96 -6.18 12.91 -11.91
N SER A 97 -6.18 14.02 -11.17
CA SER A 97 -5.89 15.35 -11.70
C SER A 97 -4.42 15.78 -11.63
N ILE A 98 -3.62 15.19 -10.73
CA ILE A 98 -2.22 15.60 -10.51
C ILE A 98 -1.27 14.44 -10.80
N GLU A 99 -1.05 13.59 -9.80
CA GLU A 99 -0.15 12.46 -9.83
C GLU A 99 -0.77 11.37 -8.96
N ASN A 100 -0.95 10.18 -9.52
CA ASN A 100 -1.52 9.06 -8.80
C ASN A 100 -0.46 8.43 -7.90
N ILE A 101 -0.56 8.69 -6.60
CA ILE A 101 0.30 8.09 -5.56
C ILE A 101 -0.45 7.00 -4.76
N GLY A 102 -1.62 6.58 -5.25
CA GLY A 102 -2.47 5.57 -4.63
C GLY A 102 -2.99 5.99 -3.26
N ALA A 103 -3.07 5.04 -2.33
CA ALA A 103 -3.54 5.24 -0.95
C ALA A 103 -2.66 6.17 -0.09
N ARG A 104 -1.55 6.70 -0.64
CA ARG A 104 -0.68 7.66 0.06
C ARG A 104 -1.15 9.11 -0.10
N ARG A 105 -2.13 9.36 -0.97
CA ARG A 105 -2.78 10.65 -1.15
C ARG A 105 -3.56 11.03 0.10
#